data_AF-A0A2T0SS74-F1
#
_entry.id   AF-A0A2T0SS74-F1
#
_cell.length_a   1.000
_cell.length_b   1.000
_cell.length_c   1.000
_cell.angle_alpha   90.00
_cell.angle_beta   90.00
_cell.angle_gamma   90.00
#
_symmetry.space_group_name_H-M   'P 1'
#
loop_
_entity.id
_entity.type
_entity.pdbx_description
1 polymer ?
#
loop_
_entity_poly.entity_id
_entity_poly.type
_entity_poly.pdbx_seq_one_letter_code
_entity_poly.pdbx_strand_id
1 'polypeptide(L)'
;MSVYDDPTTPLVALSGGPQNRRWFFYADWLALRDSSRRGRYPLHHHCAVPRCYLPTDRMAVNTNSAITDKYGPARTWTWVEPAQWSRWGREYLTPEELVDHEERPAA
;
A
#
# COMPACT_ATOMS: atom_id res chain seq x y z
N MET A 1 5.13 20.79 2.27
CA MET A 1 4.37 19.75 1.56
C MET A 1 5.03 18.43 1.87
N SER A 2 4.37 17.61 2.67
CA SER A 2 4.83 16.26 2.99
C SER A 2 4.56 15.36 1.80
N VAL A 3 5.43 14.37 1.54
CA VAL A 3 5.19 13.39 0.46
C VAL A 3 3.90 12.58 0.73
N TYR A 4 3.43 12.56 1.98
CA TYR A 4 2.13 12.01 2.38
C TYR A 4 0.91 12.85 1.93
N ASP A 5 1.12 14.12 1.53
CA ASP A 5 0.05 15.05 1.14
C ASP A 5 -0.26 15.04 -0.37
N ASP A 6 0.59 14.40 -1.18
CA ASP A 6 0.42 14.36 -2.63
C ASP A 6 0.31 12.90 -3.12
N PRO A 7 -0.91 12.33 -3.19
CA PRO A 7 -1.17 11.01 -3.73
C PRO A 7 -1.29 10.99 -5.27
N THR A 8 -0.97 12.08 -5.99
CA THR A 8 -1.39 12.27 -7.39
C THR A 8 -0.77 11.31 -8.40
N THR A 9 0.28 10.56 -8.06
CA THR A 9 0.64 9.44 -8.93
C THR A 9 -0.41 8.35 -8.79
N PRO A 10 -1.19 8.05 -9.85
CA PRO A 10 -2.30 7.11 -9.77
C PRO A 10 -1.82 5.68 -9.56
N LEU A 11 -0.52 5.45 -9.34
CA LEU A 11 0.12 4.14 -9.37
C LEU A 11 0.99 3.90 -8.14
N VAL A 12 0.97 2.63 -7.72
CA VAL A 12 1.77 2.07 -6.64
C VAL A 12 2.66 0.98 -7.22
N ALA A 13 3.96 1.04 -6.92
CA ALA A 13 4.92 0.00 -7.25
C ALA A 13 5.37 -0.70 -5.96
N LEU A 14 5.21 -2.02 -5.88
CA LEU A 14 5.59 -2.78 -4.71
C LEU A 14 7.04 -3.28 -4.81
N SER A 15 7.79 -3.12 -3.72
CA SER A 15 9.18 -3.53 -3.62
C SER A 15 9.42 -4.42 -2.40
N GLY A 16 10.10 -5.56 -2.63
CA GLY A 16 10.31 -6.59 -1.62
C GLY A 16 9.06 -7.42 -1.32
N GLY A 17 9.22 -8.40 -0.42
CA GLY A 17 8.11 -9.22 0.07
C GLY A 17 7.40 -10.10 -0.97
N PRO A 18 6.24 -10.68 -0.62
CA PRO A 18 5.53 -11.64 -1.46
C PRO A 18 4.92 -11.07 -2.75
N GLN A 19 4.80 -9.74 -2.87
CA GLN A 19 4.18 -9.05 -4.01
C GLN A 19 5.18 -8.17 -4.76
N ASN A 20 6.48 -8.48 -4.65
CA ASN A 20 7.56 -7.72 -5.25
C ASN A 20 7.35 -7.49 -6.76
N ARG A 21 7.69 -6.29 -7.25
CA ARG A 21 7.56 -5.84 -8.64
C ARG A 21 6.14 -5.78 -9.19
N ARG A 22 5.12 -5.90 -8.34
CA ARG A 22 3.73 -5.66 -8.76
C ARG A 22 3.41 -4.18 -8.77
N TRP A 23 2.51 -3.82 -9.68
CA TRP A 23 2.03 -2.45 -9.88
C TRP A 23 0.52 -2.44 -9.75
N PHE A 24 -0.03 -1.41 -9.14
CA PHE A 24 -1.46 -1.22 -8.92
C PHE A 24 -1.83 0.22 -9.21
N PHE A 25 -3.07 0.47 -9.61
CA PHE A 25 -3.62 1.80 -9.40
C PHE A 25 -3.79 2.06 -7.90
N TYR A 26 -3.63 3.30 -7.47
CA TYR A 26 -3.69 3.67 -6.06
C TYR A 26 -5.05 3.29 -5.44
N ALA A 27 -6.16 3.56 -6.15
CA ALA A 27 -7.49 3.18 -5.70
C ALA A 27 -7.66 1.66 -5.52
N ASP A 28 -7.19 0.85 -6.47
CA ASP A 28 -7.22 -0.61 -6.38
C ASP A 28 -6.35 -1.13 -5.23
N TRP A 29 -5.21 -0.47 -5.00
CA TRP A 29 -4.32 -0.79 -3.89
C TRP A 29 -4.97 -0.54 -2.53
N LEU A 30 -5.66 0.60 -2.36
CA LEU A 30 -6.43 0.89 -1.15
C LEU A 30 -7.57 -0.13 -0.95
N ALA A 31 -8.32 -0.45 -2.01
CA ALA A 31 -9.41 -1.44 -1.96
C ALA A 31 -8.92 -2.84 -1.54
N LEU A 32 -7.72 -3.24 -2.00
CA LEU A 32 -7.10 -4.51 -1.61
C LEU A 32 -6.71 -4.53 -0.11
N ARG A 33 -6.17 -3.42 0.39
CA ARG A 33 -5.81 -3.26 1.81
C ARG A 33 -7.03 -3.24 2.72
N ASP A 34 -8.09 -2.55 2.33
CA ASP A 34 -9.37 -2.57 3.06
C ASP A 34 -10.00 -3.97 3.08
N SER A 35 -10.04 -4.66 1.94
CA SER A 35 -10.57 -6.03 1.87
C SER A 35 -9.82 -6.98 2.81
N SER A 36 -8.49 -6.81 2.92
CA SER A 36 -7.66 -7.55 3.86
C SER A 36 -8.00 -7.27 5.33
N ARG A 37 -8.33 -6.00 5.68
CA ARG A 37 -8.81 -5.61 7.01
C ARG A 37 -10.19 -6.19 7.32
N ARG A 38 -11.13 -6.15 6.36
CA ARG A 38 -12.48 -6.72 6.51
C ARG A 38 -12.46 -8.22 6.79
N GLY A 39 -11.47 -8.94 6.25
CA GLY A 39 -11.23 -10.34 6.56
C GLY A 39 -10.71 -10.60 8.00
N ARG A 40 -10.40 -9.55 8.78
CA ARG A 40 -9.88 -9.60 10.17
C ARG A 40 -8.65 -10.50 10.35
N TYR A 41 -7.89 -10.72 9.27
CA TYR A 41 -6.68 -11.53 9.34
C TYR A 41 -5.62 -10.84 10.19
N PRO A 42 -4.83 -11.56 11.00
CA PRO A 42 -3.68 -10.96 11.65
C PRO A 42 -2.56 -10.68 10.63
N LEU A 43 -1.66 -9.72 10.91
CA LEU A 43 -0.62 -9.28 9.97
C LEU A 43 0.36 -10.37 9.49
N HIS A 44 0.52 -11.45 10.27
CA HIS A 44 1.35 -12.58 9.88
C HIS A 44 0.65 -13.56 8.92
N HIS A 45 -0.67 -13.42 8.71
CA HIS A 45 -1.42 -14.25 7.79
C HIS A 45 -1.19 -13.81 6.34
N HIS A 46 -1.15 -14.75 5.40
CA HIS A 46 -0.87 -14.45 3.98
C HIS A 46 -1.90 -13.50 3.35
N CYS A 47 -3.17 -13.52 3.79
CA CYS A 47 -4.19 -12.56 3.35
C CYS A 47 -3.93 -11.12 3.85
N ALA A 48 -3.07 -10.92 4.85
CA ALA A 48 -2.70 -9.61 5.40
C ALA A 48 -1.54 -8.93 4.66
N VAL A 49 -0.92 -9.62 3.70
CA VAL A 49 0.25 -9.15 2.94
C VAL A 49 0.10 -7.71 2.40
N PRO A 50 -1.04 -7.27 1.83
CA PRO A 50 -1.17 -5.89 1.33
C PRO A 50 -0.97 -4.81 2.39
N ARG A 51 -1.25 -5.12 3.65
CA ARG A 51 -1.18 -4.19 4.79
C ARG A 51 0.23 -4.02 5.32
N CYS A 52 1.12 -4.94 4.98
CA CYS A 52 2.51 -4.96 5.42
C CYS A 52 3.45 -4.15 4.51
N TYR A 53 2.94 -3.28 3.65
CA TYR A 53 3.76 -2.37 2.85
C TYR A 53 3.63 -0.93 3.36
N LEU A 54 4.75 -0.19 3.33
CA LEU A 54 4.82 1.24 3.64
C LEU A 54 5.12 2.07 2.40
N PRO A 55 4.45 3.22 2.18
CA PRO A 55 4.87 4.16 1.16
C PRO A 55 6.26 4.71 1.45
N THR A 56 7.03 4.95 0.40
CA THR A 56 8.35 5.58 0.46
C THR A 56 8.35 6.88 -0.35
N ASP A 57 9.39 7.68 -0.19
CA ASP A 57 9.67 8.87 -1.00
C ASP A 57 10.20 8.53 -2.41
N ARG A 58 10.48 7.25 -2.68
CA ARG A 58 11.04 6.81 -3.95
C ARG A 58 9.97 6.59 -5.00
N MET A 59 10.23 7.10 -6.20
CA MET A 59 9.42 6.83 -7.38
C MET A 59 10.05 5.70 -8.20
N ALA A 60 9.22 4.77 -8.65
CA ALA A 60 9.59 3.76 -9.62
C ALA A 60 9.09 4.20 -11.00
N VAL A 61 9.92 3.98 -12.02
CA VAL A 61 9.52 4.10 -13.43
C VAL A 61 9.51 2.69 -14.00
N ASN A 62 8.40 2.29 -14.61
CA ASN A 62 8.37 1.03 -15.32
C ASN A 62 9.31 1.16 -16.51
N THR A 63 10.25 0.24 -16.72
CA THR A 63 11.17 0.29 -17.86
C THR A 63 10.77 -0.67 -18.98
N ASN A 64 9.63 -1.35 -18.83
CA ASN A 64 9.11 -2.27 -19.82
C ASN A 64 8.34 -1.50 -20.90
N SER A 65 8.89 -1.47 -22.12
CA SER A 65 8.46 -0.61 -23.25
C SER A 65 6.97 -0.79 -23.64
N ALA A 66 6.37 -1.94 -23.35
CA ALA A 66 4.96 -2.20 -23.64
C ALA A 66 3.98 -1.53 -22.65
N ILE A 67 4.49 -1.02 -21.52
CA ILE A 67 3.71 -0.50 -20.38
C ILE A 67 4.13 0.95 -20.05
N THR A 68 5.40 1.31 -20.26
CA THR A 68 5.99 2.65 -20.06
C THR A 68 5.17 3.78 -20.63
N ASP A 69 4.69 3.62 -21.87
CA ASP A 69 4.04 4.72 -22.58
C ASP A 69 2.61 4.98 -22.06
N LYS A 70 2.05 4.04 -21.28
CA LYS A 70 0.69 4.16 -20.72
C LYS A 70 0.66 4.64 -19.28
N TYR A 71 1.75 4.50 -18.53
CA TYR A 71 1.72 4.63 -17.08
C TYR A 71 2.94 5.41 -16.58
N GLY A 72 2.68 6.60 -16.03
CA GLY A 72 3.69 7.48 -15.46
C GLY A 72 4.41 6.91 -14.23
N PRO A 73 5.26 7.71 -13.56
CA PRO A 73 5.97 7.26 -12.36
C PRO A 73 4.98 6.79 -11.28
N ALA A 74 5.35 5.74 -10.55
CA ALA A 74 4.58 5.20 -9.44
C ALA A 74 5.31 5.40 -8.12
N ARG A 75 4.56 5.66 -7.05
CA ARG A 75 5.15 5.71 -5.71
C ARG A 75 5.54 4.29 -5.27
N THR A 76 6.77 4.13 -4.79
CA THR A 76 7.24 2.85 -4.31
C THR A 76 6.72 2.59 -2.90
N TRP A 77 6.16 1.40 -2.70
CA TRP A 77 5.75 0.89 -1.42
C TRP A 77 6.62 -0.32 -1.06
N THR A 78 7.27 -0.28 0.10
CA THR A 78 8.25 -1.29 0.52
C THR A 78 7.66 -2.23 1.55
N TRP A 79 7.91 -3.52 1.36
CA TRP A 79 7.55 -4.55 2.32
C TRP A 79 8.25 -4.33 3.66
N VAL A 80 7.47 -4.39 4.73
CA VAL A 80 7.94 -4.47 6.11
C VAL A 80 7.43 -5.78 6.69
N GLU A 81 8.35 -6.53 7.30
CA GLU A 81 8.01 -7.83 7.86
C GLU A 81 6.93 -7.73 8.95
N PRO A 82 5.99 -8.69 9.03
CA PRO A 82 4.94 -8.70 10.05
C PRO A 82 5.46 -8.56 11.49
N ALA A 83 6.63 -9.13 11.78
CA ALA A 83 7.26 -9.01 13.10
C ALA A 83 7.62 -7.55 13.45
N GLN A 84 8.00 -6.73 12.47
CA GLN A 84 8.30 -5.32 12.68
C GLN A 84 7.02 -4.52 12.96
N TRP A 85 5.92 -4.84 12.29
CA TRP A 85 4.61 -4.24 12.58
C TRP A 85 4.13 -4.56 14.00
N SER A 86 4.29 -5.79 14.45
CA SER A 86 3.98 -6.18 15.83
C SER A 86 4.78 -5.37 16.86
N ARG A 87 6.05 -5.03 16.55
CA ARG A 87 6.88 -4.18 17.41
C ARG A 87 6.42 -2.72 17.45
N TRP A 88 5.92 -2.20 16.32
CA TRP A 88 5.34 -0.86 16.26
C TRP A 88 3.93 -0.78 16.87
N GLY A 89 3.25 -1.91 17.02
CA GLY A 89 1.95 -2.03 17.67
C GLY A 89 0.75 -1.75 16.77
N ARG A 90 0.95 -1.25 15.55
CA ARG A 90 -0.11 -1.05 14.56
C ARG A 90 0.42 -1.03 13.13
N GLU A 91 -0.42 -1.42 12.18
CA GLU A 91 -0.16 -1.19 10.76
C GLU A 91 -0.24 0.31 10.43
N TYR A 92 0.42 0.72 9.35
CA TYR A 92 0.27 2.05 8.79
C TYR A 92 -1.05 2.14 8.02
N LEU A 93 -1.76 3.25 8.21
CA LEU A 93 -2.94 3.63 7.44
C LEU A 93 -2.63 4.89 6.65
N THR A 94 -3.03 4.94 5.38
CA THR A 94 -2.98 6.19 4.60
C THR A 94 -4.01 7.20 5.12
N PRO A 95 -3.89 8.50 4.78
CA PRO A 95 -4.92 9.48 5.10
C PRO A 95 -6.32 9.06 4.64
N GLU A 96 -6.44 8.48 3.43
CA GLU A 96 -7.71 7.98 2.90
C GLU A 96 -8.25 6.81 3.74
N GLU A 97 -7.37 5.91 4.18
CA GLU A 97 -7.75 4.78 5.03
C GLU A 97 -8.14 5.20 6.45
N LEU A 98 -7.70 6.38 6.92
CA LEU A 98 -8.07 6.93 8.23
C LEU A 98 -9.48 7.53 8.20
N VAL A 99 -9.83 8.30 7.16
CA VAL A 99 -11.16 8.88 6.97
C VAL A 99 -12.22 7.78 6.95
N ASP A 100 -12.00 6.72 6.18
CA ASP A 100 -12.92 5.56 6.11
C ASP A 100 -13.07 4.82 7.46
N HIS A 101 -12.07 4.91 8.34
CA HIS A 101 -12.09 4.29 9.66
C HIS A 101 -12.86 5.13 10.70
N GLU A 102 -12.84 6.46 10.58
CA GLU A 102 -13.55 7.36 11.49
C GLU A 102 -15.06 7.39 11.22
N GLU A 103 -15.48 7.17 9.97
CA GLU A 103 -16.91 7.13 9.58
C GLU A 103 -17.60 5.78 9.88
N ARG A 104 -16.85 4.74 10.28
CA ARG A 104 -17.43 3.43 10.60
C ARG A 104 -17.77 3.34 12.09
N PRO A 105 -19.06 3.15 12.46
CA PRO A 105 -19.41 2.90 13.85
C PRO A 105 -18.72 1.62 14.33
N ALA A 106 -18.14 1.69 15.54
CA ALA A 106 -17.61 0.52 16.23
C ALA A 106 -18.76 -0.48 16.41
N ALA A 107 -18.69 -1.60 15.68
CA ALA A 107 -19.60 -2.72 15.83
C ALA A 107 -19.24 -3.57 17.05
#